data_AF-A0A2V7BU89-F1
#
_entry.id   AF-A0A2V7BU89-F1
#
_cell.length_a   1.000
_cell.length_b   1.000
_cell.length_c   1.000
_cell.angle_alpha   90.00
_cell.angle_beta   90.00
_cell.angle_gamma   90.00
#
_symmetry.space_group_name_H-M   'P 1'
#
loop_
_entity.id
_entity.type
_entity.pdbx_description
1 polymer ?
#
loop_
_entity_poly.entity_id
_entity_poly.type
_entity_poly.pdbx_seq_one_letter_code
_entity_poly.pdbx_strand_id
1 'polypeptide(L)' 'RMWPLRNVGSLTDEYSLTADQDNVWLTGGTEADVIAEAHLDPDSIFAGVQRFAQERPKRLSRQRALLNALG' A
#
# COMPACT_ATOMS: atom_id res chain seq x y z
N ARG A 1 1.80 -11.66 -3.63
CA ARG A 1 0.97 -11.05 -2.57
C ARG A 1 0.00 -12.09 -1.99
N MET A 2 0.12 -12.50 -0.73
CA MET A 2 -0.87 -13.41 -0.11
C MET A 2 -2.02 -12.61 0.52
N TRP A 3 -3.07 -12.35 -0.26
CA TRP A 3 -4.29 -11.72 0.23
C TRP A 3 -5.42 -12.75 0.30
N PRO A 4 -6.14 -12.86 1.44
CA PRO A 4 -7.32 -13.73 1.51
C PRO A 4 -8.46 -13.19 0.64
N LEU A 5 -8.45 -11.90 0.30
CA LEU A 5 -9.44 -11.21 -0.52
C LEU A 5 -8.89 -10.95 -1.93
N ARG A 6 -9.69 -11.26 -2.95
CA ARG A 6 -9.39 -10.97 -4.36
C ARG A 6 -10.22 -9.79 -4.86
N ASN A 7 -9.78 -9.15 -5.94
CA ASN A 7 -10.52 -8.06 -6.61
C ASN A 7 -10.84 -6.84 -5.73
N VAL A 8 -9.98 -6.56 -4.76
CA VAL A 8 -10.04 -5.40 -3.84
C VAL A 8 -9.88 -4.01 -4.51
N GLY A 9 -9.63 -3.98 -5.82
CA GLY A 9 -9.44 -2.75 -6.59
C GLY A 9 -8.04 -2.13 -6.43
N SER A 10 -7.66 -1.31 -7.40
CA SER A 10 -6.32 -0.72 -7.53
C SER A 10 -5.95 0.24 -6.39
N LEU A 11 -6.92 0.90 -5.77
CA LEU A 11 -6.67 1.78 -4.63
C LEU A 11 -6.28 1.02 -3.36
N THR A 12 -6.86 -0.16 -3.14
CA THR A 12 -6.47 -0.98 -1.99
C THR A 12 -5.04 -1.48 -2.18
N ASP A 13 -4.71 -1.93 -3.39
CA ASP A 13 -3.36 -2.38 -3.70
C ASP A 13 -2.30 -1.27 -3.53
N GLU A 14 -2.58 -0.06 -4.06
CA GLU A 14 -1.67 1.09 -4.05
C GLU A 14 -1.32 1.62 -2.65
N TYR A 15 -2.20 1.43 -1.66
CA TYR A 15 -2.02 1.99 -0.32
C TYR A 15 -1.83 0.92 0.78
N SER A 16 -1.87 -0.36 0.43
CA SER A 16 -1.61 -1.43 1.39
C SER A 16 -0.12 -1.66 1.59
N LEU A 17 0.33 -1.48 2.84
CA LEU A 17 1.67 -1.81 3.29
C LEU A 17 1.79 -3.32 3.54
N THR A 18 2.69 -4.00 2.83
CA THR A 18 2.96 -5.43 3.01
C THR A 18 4.41 -5.74 2.67
N ALA A 19 4.99 -6.76 3.30
CA ALA A 19 6.34 -7.19 3.00
C ALA A 19 6.57 -7.66 1.55
N ASP A 20 5.52 -8.09 0.85
CA ASP A 20 5.58 -8.58 -0.52
C ASP A 20 5.16 -7.51 -1.55
N GLN A 21 5.57 -6.26 -1.31
CA GLN A 21 5.17 -5.11 -2.15
C GLN A 21 5.73 -5.20 -3.58
N ASP A 22 6.98 -5.64 -3.73
CA ASP A 22 7.69 -5.65 -5.02
C ASP A 22 7.75 -7.05 -5.65
N ASN A 23 7.06 -8.03 -5.04
CA ASN A 23 7.05 -9.43 -5.48
C ASN A 23 8.47 -10.01 -5.64
N VAL A 24 9.33 -9.70 -4.66
CA VAL A 24 10.70 -10.16 -4.54
C VAL A 24 10.90 -10.85 -3.20
N TRP A 25 11.86 -11.77 -3.15
CA TRP A 25 12.34 -12.26 -1.87
C TRP A 25 13.19 -11.19 -1.20
N LEU A 26 12.85 -10.85 0.04
CA LEU A 26 13.66 -9.96 0.85
C LEU A 26 14.99 -10.64 1.20
N THR A 27 16.01 -9.82 1.46
CA THR A 27 17.26 -10.32 2.00
C THR A 27 17.07 -10.86 3.41
N GLY A 28 17.94 -11.79 3.79
CA GLY A 28 18.01 -12.27 5.17
C GLY A 28 18.83 -11.32 6.04
N GLY A 29 18.70 -11.44 7.35
CA GLY A 29 19.42 -10.59 8.29
C GLY A 29 18.83 -10.73 9.69
N THR A 30 18.98 -9.68 10.49
CA THR A 30 18.20 -9.57 11.73
C THR A 30 16.73 -9.28 11.41
N GLU A 31 15.84 -9.52 12.38
CA GLU A 31 14.43 -9.15 12.25
C GLU A 31 14.25 -7.68 11.86
N ALA A 32 15.04 -6.79 12.47
CA ALA A 32 14.99 -5.35 12.18
C ALA A 32 15.38 -5.04 10.73
N ASP A 33 16.40 -5.72 10.19
CA ASP A 33 16.81 -5.55 8.79
C ASP A 33 15.67 -5.96 7.83
N VAL A 34 15.06 -7.12 8.09
CA VAL A 34 13.96 -7.63 7.27
C VAL A 34 12.73 -6.72 7.34
N ILE A 35 12.39 -6.18 8.52
CA ILE A 35 11.28 -5.24 8.71
C ILE A 35 11.55 -3.93 7.97
N ALA A 36 12.77 -3.40 8.04
CA ALA A 36 13.17 -2.17 7.36
C ALA A 36 13.15 -2.36 5.83
N GLU A 37 13.68 -3.48 5.33
CA GLU A 37 13.64 -3.80 3.89
C GLU A 37 12.21 -3.96 3.36
N ALA A 38 11.32 -4.52 4.18
CA ALA A 38 9.90 -4.62 3.89
C ALA A 38 9.15 -3.28 3.92
N HIS A 39 9.80 -2.18 4.32
CA HIS A 39 9.18 -0.88 4.65
C HIS A 39 8.04 -0.99 5.67
N LEU A 40 8.21 -1.88 6.65
CA LEU A 40 7.27 -2.10 7.76
C LEU A 40 7.81 -1.62 9.10
N ASP A 41 8.93 -0.89 9.10
CA ASP A 41 9.43 -0.19 10.27
C ASP A 41 8.52 1.00 10.65
N PRO A 42 8.63 1.54 11.88
CA PRO A 42 7.77 2.62 12.34
C PRO A 42 7.77 3.88 11.45
N ASP A 43 8.92 4.26 10.91
CA ASP A 43 9.04 5.48 10.10
C ASP A 43 8.38 5.27 8.73
N SER A 44 8.60 4.12 8.11
CA SER A 44 7.93 3.72 6.86
C SER A 44 6.41 3.61 7.01
N ILE A 45 5.93 3.01 8.09
CA ILE A 45 4.49 2.93 8.38
C ILE A 45 3.90 4.32 8.56
N PHE A 46 4.57 5.18 9.33
CA PHE A 46 4.11 6.55 9.55
C PHE A 46 4.05 7.33 8.23
N ALA A 47 5.09 7.23 7.39
CA ALA A 47 5.11 7.83 6.06
C ALA A 47 3.96 7.32 5.17
N GLY A 48 3.68 6.02 5.21
CA GLY A 48 2.55 5.41 4.50
C GLY A 48 1.19 5.96 4.95
N VAL A 49 0.98 6.08 6.26
CA VAL A 49 -0.24 6.68 6.85
C VAL A 49 -0.35 8.16 6.48
N GLN A 50 0.74 8.93 6.56
CA GLN A 50 0.76 10.33 6.15
C GLN A 50 0.41 10.50 4.67
N ARG A 51 1.03 9.71 3.78
CA ARG A 51 0.70 9.70 2.36
C ARG A 51 -0.79 9.39 2.16
N PHE A 52 -1.31 8.35 2.81
CA PHE A 52 -2.74 8.04 2.73
C PHE A 52 -3.60 9.22 3.18
N ALA A 53 -3.29 9.86 4.30
CA ALA A 53 -4.07 11.01 4.78
C ALA A 53 -4.02 12.19 3.79
N GLN A 54 -2.83 12.57 3.33
CA GLN A 54 -2.61 13.73 2.46
C GLN A 54 -3.18 13.55 1.05
N GLU A 55 -3.17 12.33 0.51
CA GLU A 55 -3.68 12.05 -0.83
C GLU A 55 -5.19 11.77 -0.88
N ARG A 56 -5.87 11.93 0.26
CA ARG A 56 -7.33 11.80 0.36
C ARG A 56 -8.12 12.52 -0.76
N PRO A 57 -7.89 13.81 -1.06
CA PRO A 57 -8.62 14.50 -2.13
C PRO A 57 -8.36 13.88 -3.51
N LYS A 58 -7.12 13.44 -3.79
CA LYS A 58 -6.77 12.76 -5.05
C LYS A 58 -7.55 11.45 -5.20
N ARG A 59 -7.57 10.62 -4.16
CA ARG A 59 -8.30 9.34 -4.16
C ARG A 59 -9.79 9.54 -4.39
N LEU A 60 -10.41 10.48 -3.69
CA LEU A 60 -11.83 10.79 -3.88
C LEU A 60 -12.13 11.27 -5.29
N SER A 61 -11.29 12.14 -5.85
CA SER A 61 -11.44 12.63 -7.22
C SER A 61 -11.39 11.47 -8.22
N ARG A 62 -10.43 10.55 -8.07
CA ARG A 62 -10.30 9.36 -8.93
C ARG A 62 -11.52 8.44 -8.80
N GLN A 63 -11.97 8.16 -7.59
CA GLN A 63 -13.18 7.34 -7.36
C GLN A 63 -14.42 7.98 -7.99
N ARG A 64 -14.60 9.29 -7.84
CA ARG A 64 -15.72 10.02 -8.46
C ARG A 64 -15.66 9.97 -9.98
N ALA A 65 -14.48 10.17 -10.58
CA ALA A 65 -14.29 10.06 -12.02
C ALA A 65 -14.63 8.66 -12.55
N LEU A 66 -14.21 7.61 -11.83
CA LEU A 66 -14.54 6.23 -12.18
C LEU A 66 -16.05 5.95 -12.11
N LEU A 67 -16.73 6.44 -11.07
CA LEU A 67 -18.18 6.30 -10.94
C LEU A 67 -18.93 7.04 -12.06
N ASN A 68 -18.55 8.28 -12.35
CA ASN A 68 -19.15 9.07 -13.43
C ASN A 68 -18.93 8.45 -14.82
N ALA A 69 -17.87 7.66 -15.02
CA ALA A 69 -17.62 6.97 -16.27
C ALA A 69 -18.55 5.75 -16.47
N LEU A 70 -19.27 5.31 -15.43
CA LEU A 70 -20.23 4.21 -15.50
C LEU A 70 -21.64 4.65 -15.92
N GLY A 71 -21.95 5.96 -15.90
CA GLY A 71 -23.25 6.55 -16.23
C GLY A 71 -23.68 7.62 -15.23
#